data_AF-A0A6A4DIK9-F1
#
_entry.id   AF-A0A6A4DIK9-F1
#
_cell.length_a   1.000
_cell.length_b   1.000
_cell.length_c   1.000
_cell.angle_alpha   90.00
_cell.angle_beta   90.00
_cell.angle_gamma   90.00
#
_symmetry.space_group_name_H-M   'P 1'
#
loop_
_entity.id
_entity.type
_entity.pdbx_description
1 polymer ?
#
loop_
_entity_poly.entity_id
_entity_poly.type
_entity_poly.pdbx_seq_one_letter_code
_entity_poly.pdbx_strand_id
1 'polypeptide(L)' 'MELSSLSMLLGVPPSTMARTLRRAEEALSKDLENYSPALIS' A
#
# COMPACT_ATOMS: atom_id res chain seq x y z
N MET A 1 -1.67 11.62 4.96
CA MET A 1 -2.79 11.03 5.71
C MET A 1 -2.18 10.12 6.75
N GLU A 2 -2.43 10.35 8.04
CA GLU A 2 -1.73 9.64 9.12
C GLU A 2 -2.24 8.20 9.27
N LEU A 3 -1.32 7.27 9.62
CA LEU A 3 -1.64 5.86 9.87
C LEU A 3 -2.68 5.70 11.00
N SER A 4 -2.64 6.58 12.00
CA SER A 4 -3.60 6.63 13.09
C SER A 4 -5.02 6.90 12.61
N SER A 5 -5.20 7.81 11.65
CA SER A 5 -6.51 8.13 11.08
C SER A 5 -7.09 6.95 10.31
N LEU A 6 -6.25 6.26 9.53
CA LEU A 6 -6.62 5.03 8.81
C LEU A 6 -6.99 3.89 9.76
N SER A 7 -6.19 3.70 10.80
CA SER A 7 -6.42 2.70 11.84
C SER A 7 -7.77 2.92 12.56
N MET A 8 -8.11 4.17 12.88
CA MET A 8 -9.42 4.52 13.45
C MET A 8 -10.58 4.26 12.49
N LEU A 9 -10.43 4.64 11.21
CA LEU A 9 -11.47 4.46 10.20
C LEU A 9 -11.79 2.99 9.95
N LEU A 10 -10.75 2.15 9.87
CA LEU A 10 -10.87 0.74 9.51
C LEU A 10 -11.02 -0.18 10.73
N GLY A 11 -10.96 0.37 11.95
CA GLY A 11 -11.13 -0.38 13.20
C GLY A 11 -10.04 -1.42 13.47
N VAL A 12 -8.86 -1.26 12.86
CA VAL A 12 -7.73 -2.21 13.01
C VAL A 12 -6.57 -1.56 13.75
N PRO A 13 -5.79 -2.29 14.55
CA PRO A 13 -4.64 -1.74 15.26
C PRO A 13 -3.62 -1.09 14.30
N PRO A 14 -2.92 0.00 14.70
CA PRO A 14 -1.93 0.66 13.85
C PRO A 14 -0.83 -0.28 13.34
N SER A 15 -0.41 -1.24 14.17
CA SER A 15 0.58 -2.26 13.79
C SER A 15 0.09 -3.20 12.69
N THR A 16 -1.20 -3.55 12.71
CA THR A 16 -1.85 -4.37 11.67
C THR A 16 -1.95 -3.58 10.37
N MET A 17 -2.31 -2.30 10.46
CA MET A 17 -2.34 -1.40 9.30
C MET A 17 -0.96 -1.22 8.68
N ALA A 18 0.06 -0.92 9.49
CA ALA A 18 1.44 -0.76 9.03
C ALA A 18 1.95 -2.01 8.31
N ARG A 19 1.67 -3.21 8.86
CA ARG A 19 2.05 -4.48 8.23
C ARG A 19 1.31 -4.70 6.90
N THR A 20 0.03 -4.35 6.84
CA THR A 20 -0.79 -4.51 5.64
C THR A 20 -0.31 -3.59 4.52
N LEU A 21 -0.08 -2.31 4.85
CA LEU A 21 0.45 -1.33 3.90
C LEU A 21 1.83 -1.72 3.38
N ARG A 22 2.74 -2.15 4.27
CA ARG A 22 4.07 -2.64 3.86
C ARG A 22 3.98 -3.79 2.86
N ARG A 23 3.11 -4.76 3.11
CA ARG A 23 2.90 -5.90 2.18
C ARG A 23 2.31 -5.46 0.85
N ALA A 24 1.36 -4.51 0.87
CA ALA A 24 0.77 -3.96 -0.35
C ALA A 24 1.82 -3.19 -1.17
N GLU A 25 2.68 -2.41 -0.51
CA GLU A 25 3.79 -1.69 -1.14
C GLU A 25 4.81 -2.66 -1.75
N GLU A 26 5.23 -3.68 -1.01
CA GLU A 26 6.15 -4.72 -1.54
C GLU A 26 5.56 -5.47 -2.74
N ALA A 27 4.26 -5.78 -2.71
CA ALA A 27 3.57 -6.44 -3.82
C ALA A 27 3.48 -5.51 -5.04
N LEU A 28 3.12 -4.24 -4.82
CA LEU A 28 3.04 -3.23 -5.86
C LEU A 28 4.42 -2.96 -6.49
N SER A 29 5.47 -2.85 -5.69
CA SER A 29 6.84 -2.68 -6.20
C SER A 29 7.24 -3.82 -7.12
N LYS A 30 6.96 -5.07 -6.73
CA LYS A 30 7.25 -6.25 -7.57
C LYS A 30 6.45 -6.27 -8.88
N ASP A 31 5.20 -5.85 -8.83
CA ASP A 31 4.35 -5.74 -10.01
C ASP A 31 4.90 -4.66 -10.97
N LEU A 32 5.33 -3.54 -10.41
CA LEU A 32 5.91 -2.42 -11.14
C LEU A 32 7.32 -2.68 -11.68
N GLU A 33 8.10 -3.60 -11.11
CA GLU A 33 9.42 -3.99 -11.63
C GLU A 33 9.35 -4.46 -13.10
N ASN A 34 8.24 -5.07 -13.50
CA ASN A 34 8.02 -5.55 -14.88
C ASN A 34 7.01 -4.69 -15.65
N TYR A 35 6.54 -3.60 -15.05
CA TYR A 35 5.60 -2.70 -15.69
C TYR A 35 6.35 -1.83 -16.71
N SER A 36 6.19 -2.14 -18.00
CA SER A 36 6.49 -1.21 -19.07
C SER A 36 5.28 -0.29 -19.24
N PRO A 37 5.38 1.01 -18.91
CA PRO A 37 4.26 1.92 -19.11
C PRO A 37 3.92 1.93 -20.60
N ALA A 38 2.74 1.43 -20.96
CA ALA A 38 2.21 1.63 -22.29
C ALA A 38 2.10 3.15 -22.47
N LEU A 39 3.00 3.73 -23.27
CA LEU A 39 2.99 5.14 -23.58
C LEU A 39 1.66 5.42 -24.28
N ILE A 40 0.69 5.98 -23.56
CA ILE A 40 -0.58 6.39 -24.13
C ILE A 40 -0.23 7.48 -25.14
N SER A 41 -0.34 7.15 -26.44
CA SER A 41 -0.07 8.04 -27.58
C SER A 41 -1.34 8.74 -28.03
#